data_AF-A0A7X9BH98-F1
#
_entry.id   AF-A0A7X9BH98-F1
#
_cell.length_a   1.000
_cell.length_b   1.000
_cell.length_c   1.000
_cell.angle_alpha   90.00
_cell.angle_beta   90.00
_cell.angle_gamma   90.00
#
_symmetry.space_group_name_H-M   'P 1'
#
loop_
_entity.id
_entity.type
_entity.pdbx_description
1 polymer ?
#
loop_
_entity_poly.entity_id
_entity_poly.type
_entity_poly.pdbx_seq_one_letter_code
_entity_poly.pdbx_strand_id
1 'polypeptide(L)'
;MTLLTQYYVPGLHIEDRSIRVPLDWAGHTPGEGFDGESISLFYRVVTAPEHVHDDLPLLVFLQGGPGGAGPRLLNPTSDGWIEEAIKHFRVVLPDQRGTGRSNRIDTHTMARLAPGGA
;
A
#
# COMPACT_ATOMS: atom_id res chain seq x y z
N MET A 1 5.47 -7.06 7.96
CA MET A 1 5.24 -5.80 7.21
C MET A 1 6.43 -4.90 7.43
N THR A 2 7.02 -4.35 6.36
CA THR A 2 8.26 -3.57 6.42
C THR A 2 7.94 -2.08 6.29
N LEU A 3 8.43 -1.26 7.23
CA LEU A 3 8.45 0.19 7.09
C LEU A 3 9.54 0.58 6.09
N LEU A 4 9.17 1.29 5.02
CA LEU A 4 10.10 1.76 4.00
C LEU A 4 10.62 3.16 4.33
N THR A 5 9.71 4.05 4.71
CA THR A 5 10.04 5.41 5.17
C THR A 5 8.86 5.99 5.96
N GLN A 6 9.16 6.97 6.80
CA GLN A 6 8.15 7.79 7.49
C GLN A 6 8.54 9.26 7.34
N TYR A 7 7.55 10.11 7.17
CA TYR A 7 7.78 11.54 7.00
C TYR A 7 6.50 12.34 7.26
N TYR A 8 6.66 13.65 7.38
CA TYR A 8 5.54 14.58 7.55
C TYR A 8 5.35 15.39 6.28
N VAL A 9 4.09 15.67 5.98
CA VAL A 9 3.67 16.77 5.11
C VAL A 9 2.75 17.69 5.93
N PRO A 10 2.44 18.92 5.50
CA PRO A 10 1.57 19.80 6.29
C PRO A 10 0.29 19.09 6.74
N GLY A 11 0.09 18.97 8.05
CA GLY A 11 -1.11 18.36 8.65
C GLY A 11 -1.22 16.83 8.55
N LEU A 12 -0.21 16.11 8.03
CA LEU A 12 -0.26 14.65 7.93
C LEU A 12 1.08 14.01 8.33
N HIS A 13 0.99 12.91 9.09
CA HIS A 13 2.07 11.94 9.24
C HIS A 13 1.85 10.78 8.27
N ILE A 14 2.91 10.40 7.57
CA ILE A 14 2.87 9.42 6.50
C ILE A 14 3.86 8.30 6.79
N GLU A 15 3.37 7.06 6.76
CA GLU A 15 4.21 5.86 6.74
C GLU A 15 4.05 5.12 5.42
N ASP A 16 5.14 5.01 4.68
CA ASP A 16 5.21 4.16 3.50
C ASP A 16 5.65 2.76 3.93
N ARG A 17 4.85 1.75 3.58
CA ARG A 17 5.06 0.37 4.00
C ARG A 17 5.00 -0.60 2.82
N SER A 18 5.55 -1.78 3.04
CA SER A 18 5.54 -2.90 2.10
C SER A 18 5.15 -4.20 2.80
N ILE A 19 4.42 -5.06 2.10
CA ILE A 19 4.11 -6.42 2.53
C ILE A 19 4.38 -7.40 1.39
N ARG A 20 5.10 -8.49 1.68
CA ARG A 20 5.23 -9.60 0.74
C ARG A 20 4.02 -10.52 0.85
N VAL A 21 3.53 -10.94 -0.31
CA VAL A 21 2.39 -11.84 -0.49
C VAL A 21 2.72 -12.83 -1.60
N PRO A 22 2.12 -14.03 -1.62
CA PRO A 22 2.34 -14.94 -2.73
C PRO A 22 1.82 -14.32 -4.04
N LEU A 23 2.46 -14.70 -5.14
CA LEU A 23 2.02 -14.35 -6.49
C LEU A 23 0.68 -15.05 -6.79
N ASP A 24 0.59 -16.33 -6.42
CA ASP A 24 -0.63 -17.16 -6.49
C ASP A 24 -1.11 -17.57 -5.10
N TRP A 25 -2.39 -17.29 -4.81
CA TRP A 25 -3.01 -17.62 -3.54
C TRP A 25 -3.55 -19.05 -3.45
N ALA A 26 -3.54 -19.82 -4.53
CA ALA A 26 -3.98 -21.21 -4.50
C ALA A 26 -3.22 -22.00 -3.43
N GLY A 27 -3.94 -22.53 -2.43
CA GLY A 27 -3.35 -23.26 -1.31
C GLY A 27 -2.71 -22.41 -0.21
N HIS A 28 -2.79 -21.08 -0.28
CA HIS A 28 -2.22 -20.16 0.71
C HIS A 28 -3.29 -19.36 1.45
N THR A 29 -3.13 -19.24 2.78
CA THR A 29 -4.03 -18.44 3.63
C THR A 29 -3.39 -17.10 4.00
N PRO A 30 -4.08 -15.96 3.87
CA PRO A 30 -3.57 -14.68 4.35
C PRO A 30 -3.22 -14.70 5.85
N GLY A 31 -2.04 -14.20 6.21
CA GLY A 31 -1.55 -14.15 7.59
C GLY A 31 -0.70 -15.36 8.00
N GLU A 32 -0.71 -16.43 7.22
CA GLU A 32 0.18 -17.58 7.40
C GLU A 32 1.47 -17.43 6.55
N GLY A 33 2.46 -18.28 6.81
CA GLY A 33 3.63 -18.40 5.94
C GLY A 33 3.23 -18.94 4.56
N PHE A 34 4.00 -18.59 3.53
CA PHE A 34 3.81 -19.08 2.17
C PHE A 34 5.16 -19.38 1.52
N ASP A 35 5.14 -20.30 0.56
CA ASP A 35 6.31 -20.68 -0.25
C ASP A 35 6.13 -20.22 -1.70
N GLY A 36 7.19 -20.34 -2.51
CA GLY A 36 7.14 -20.05 -3.94
C GLY A 36 7.30 -18.57 -4.32
N GLU A 37 6.86 -18.22 -5.54
CA GLU A 37 6.99 -16.87 -6.07
C GLU A 37 6.10 -15.87 -5.32
N SER A 38 6.61 -14.66 -5.14
CA SER A 38 5.97 -13.64 -4.33
C SER A 38 6.11 -12.26 -4.93
N ILE A 39 5.17 -11.38 -4.59
CA ILE A 39 5.23 -9.95 -4.90
C ILE A 39 5.18 -9.14 -3.60
N SER A 40 5.68 -7.92 -3.67
CA SER A 40 5.59 -6.89 -2.62
C SER A 40 4.49 -5.89 -2.97
N LEU A 41 3.57 -5.67 -2.04
CA LEU A 41 2.53 -4.65 -2.14
C LEU A 41 2.92 -3.44 -1.30
N PHE A 42 2.92 -2.28 -1.94
CA PHE A 42 3.09 -0.99 -1.31
C PHE A 42 1.75 -0.49 -0.76
N TYR A 43 1.78 0.09 0.43
CA TYR A 43 0.66 0.84 0.97
C TYR A 43 1.17 1.96 1.87
N ARG A 44 0.37 3.02 1.96
CA ARG A 44 0.63 4.15 2.83
C ARG A 44 -0.33 4.13 4.00
N VAL A 45 0.17 4.46 5.18
CA VAL A 45 -0.66 4.78 6.35
C VAL A 45 -0.59 6.29 6.57
N VAL A 46 -1.74 6.92 6.73
CA VAL A 46 -1.90 8.36 6.89
C VAL A 46 -2.62 8.62 8.20
N THR A 47 -2.04 9.48 9.04
CA THR A 47 -2.61 9.90 10.32
C THR A 47 -2.45 11.40 10.50
N ALA A 48 -3.25 11.99 11.38
CA ALA A 48 -2.93 13.33 11.88
C ALA A 48 -1.64 13.25 12.75
N PRO A 49 -0.75 14.25 12.72
CA PRO A 49 0.46 14.27 13.54
C PRO A 49 0.22 14.08 15.04
N GLU A 50 -0.87 14.63 15.57
CA GLU A 50 -1.29 14.52 16.96
C GLU A 50 -1.73 13.10 17.36
N HIS A 51 -2.10 12.26 16.39
CA HIS A 51 -2.62 10.90 16.60
C HIS A 51 -1.61 9.80 16.27
N VAL A 52 -0.33 10.14 16.06
CA VAL A 52 0.71 9.15 15.67
C VAL A 52 0.92 8.05 16.71
N HIS A 53 0.67 8.36 17.98
CA HIS A 53 0.82 7.41 19.09
C HIS A 53 -0.51 6.80 19.56
N ASP A 54 -1.61 7.20 18.94
CA ASP A 54 -2.94 6.74 19.33
C ASP A 54 -3.27 5.40 18.67
N ASP A 55 -4.03 4.55 19.37
CA ASP A 55 -4.54 3.30 18.82
C ASP A 55 -5.90 3.50 18.14
N LEU A 56 -5.89 4.26 17.04
CA LEU A 56 -7.11 4.51 16.25
C LEU A 56 -7.43 3.33 15.30
N PRO A 57 -8.71 3.05 15.01
CA PRO A 57 -9.10 2.03 14.04
C PRO A 57 -8.52 2.30 12.64
N LEU A 58 -8.36 1.23 11.85
CA LEU A 58 -7.90 1.34 10.45
C LEU A 58 -9.07 1.64 9.52
N LEU A 59 -8.87 2.52 8.56
CA LEU A 59 -9.79 2.75 7.43
C LEU A 59 -9.05 2.51 6.11
N VAL A 60 -9.47 1.50 5.35
CA VAL A 60 -8.83 1.16 4.06
C VAL A 60 -9.61 1.79 2.92
N PHE A 61 -8.93 2.57 2.08
CA PHE A 61 -9.51 3.17 0.88
C PHE A 61 -9.12 2.39 -0.38
N LEU A 62 -10.11 2.00 -1.17
CA LEU A 62 -9.90 1.33 -2.46
C LEU A 62 -10.36 2.27 -3.57
N GLN A 63 -9.41 2.94 -4.21
CA GLN A 63 -9.64 3.99 -5.23
C GLN A 63 -10.62 3.61 -6.35
N GLY A 64 -10.74 2.31 -6.66
CA GLY A 64 -11.47 1.83 -7.82
C GLY A 64 -10.68 2.03 -9.13
N GLY A 65 -11.36 1.81 -10.25
CA GLY A 65 -10.72 1.58 -11.55
C GLY A 65 -9.70 0.42 -11.49
N PRO A 66 -9.06 0.08 -12.61
CA PRO A 66 -7.81 -0.67 -12.57
C PRO A 66 -6.61 0.21 -13.00
N GLY A 67 -5.41 -0.16 -12.58
CA GLY A 67 -4.15 0.37 -13.12
C GLY A 67 -3.61 1.64 -12.46
N GLY A 68 -4.37 2.31 -11.58
CA GLY A 68 -3.93 3.52 -10.87
C GLY A 68 -3.11 3.22 -9.60
N ALA A 69 -2.17 4.12 -9.28
CA ALA A 69 -1.56 4.20 -7.95
C ALA A 69 -2.52 4.88 -6.97
N GLY A 70 -2.53 4.45 -5.71
CA GLY A 70 -3.35 5.09 -4.67
C GLY A 70 -2.96 6.55 -4.45
N PRO A 71 -3.85 7.37 -3.82
CA PRO A 71 -3.63 8.80 -3.65
C PRO A 71 -2.27 9.15 -3.02
N ARG A 72 -1.62 10.20 -3.55
CA ARG A 72 -0.37 10.75 -3.03
C ARG A 72 -0.61 12.11 -2.41
N LEU A 73 -1.09 12.08 -1.17
CA LEU A 73 -1.51 13.27 -0.43
C LEU A 73 -0.32 14.18 -0.11
N LEU A 74 -0.55 15.49 -0.21
CA LEU A 74 0.40 16.55 0.17
C LEU A 74 -0.06 17.34 1.40
N ASN A 75 -1.35 17.28 1.74
CA ASN A 75 -2.00 17.92 2.87
C ASN A 75 -3.41 17.31 3.08
N PRO A 76 -4.13 17.62 4.17
CA PRO A 76 -5.45 17.07 4.45
C PRO A 76 -6.51 17.37 3.39
N THR A 77 -6.37 18.49 2.66
CA THR A 77 -7.32 18.92 1.63
C THR A 77 -7.01 18.35 0.24
N SER A 78 -5.96 17.55 0.09
CA SER A 78 -5.60 16.89 -1.18
C SER A 78 -6.68 15.95 -1.68
N ASP A 79 -7.47 15.39 -0.77
CA ASP A 79 -8.68 14.62 -1.04
C ASP A 79 -9.65 14.88 0.12
N GLY A 80 -10.74 15.60 -0.14
CA GLY A 80 -11.48 16.35 0.89
C GLY A 80 -12.06 15.52 2.05
N TRP A 81 -12.15 14.19 1.91
CA TRP A 81 -12.60 13.31 2.99
C TRP A 81 -11.48 12.94 3.99
N ILE A 82 -10.21 13.06 3.57
CA ILE A 82 -9.04 12.72 4.40
C ILE A 82 -8.99 13.59 5.64
N GLU A 83 -9.23 14.89 5.51
CA GLU A 83 -9.17 15.85 6.63
C GLU A 83 -10.07 15.45 7.80
N GLU A 84 -11.24 14.89 7.52
CA GLU A 84 -12.12 14.37 8.56
C GLU A 84 -11.70 12.97 9.01
N ALA A 85 -11.36 12.08 8.08
CA ALA A 85 -11.05 10.69 8.40
C ALA A 85 -9.85 10.53 9.36
N ILE A 86 -8.81 11.34 9.19
CA ILE A 86 -7.58 11.23 10.01
C ILE A 86 -7.78 11.63 11.48
N LYS A 87 -8.91 12.25 11.83
CA LYS A 87 -9.29 12.56 13.22
C LYS A 87 -9.78 11.31 13.97
N HIS A 88 -10.24 10.30 13.24
CA HIS A 88 -10.89 9.11 13.82
C HIS A 88 -10.18 7.81 13.45
N PHE A 89 -9.37 7.81 12.40
CA PHE A 89 -8.78 6.60 11.81
C PHE A 89 -7.32 6.78 11.44
N ARG A 90 -6.60 5.65 11.39
CA ARG A 90 -5.38 5.52 10.58
C ARG A 90 -5.78 5.08 9.18
N VAL A 91 -5.62 5.95 8.20
CA VAL A 91 -6.10 5.71 6.83
C VAL A 91 -5.04 4.94 6.04
N VAL A 92 -5.42 3.79 5.49
CA VAL A 92 -4.56 2.93 4.68
C VAL A 92 -4.89 3.12 3.20
N LEU A 93 -3.88 3.54 2.42
CA LEU A 93 -3.94 3.78 0.98
C LEU A 93 -3.04 2.76 0.25
N PRO A 94 -3.56 1.57 -0.10
CA PRO A 94 -2.81 0.57 -0.84
C PRO A 94 -2.67 0.93 -2.32
N ASP A 95 -1.51 0.62 -2.88
CA ASP A 95 -1.40 0.41 -4.33
C ASP A 95 -1.82 -1.04 -4.62
N GLN A 96 -2.75 -1.24 -5.54
CA GLN A 96 -3.19 -2.57 -5.93
C GLN A 96 -2.05 -3.37 -6.61
N ARG A 97 -2.22 -4.68 -6.74
CA ARG A 97 -1.20 -5.55 -7.36
C ARG A 97 -0.85 -5.06 -8.77
N GLY A 98 0.44 -4.86 -9.04
CA GLY A 98 0.92 -4.40 -10.34
C GLY A 98 0.71 -2.91 -10.61
N THR A 99 0.22 -2.12 -9.66
CA THR A 99 0.01 -0.68 -9.83
C THR A 99 0.95 0.14 -8.95
N GLY A 100 1.22 1.39 -9.36
CA GLY A 100 2.06 2.32 -8.59
C GLY A 100 3.41 1.73 -8.18
N ARG A 101 3.63 1.61 -6.87
CA ARG A 101 4.83 1.06 -6.25
C ARG A 101 4.68 -0.41 -5.83
N SER A 102 3.50 -1.01 -6.01
CA SER A 102 3.22 -2.43 -5.75
C SER A 102 3.72 -3.30 -6.90
N ASN A 103 5.01 -3.65 -6.86
CA ASN A 103 5.71 -4.44 -7.87
C ASN A 103 5.42 -4.00 -9.31
N ARG A 104 6.38 -3.29 -9.91
CA ARG A 104 6.31 -2.96 -11.32
C ARG A 104 6.26 -4.25 -12.15
N ILE A 105 5.10 -4.52 -12.75
CA ILE A 105 4.95 -5.58 -13.74
C ILE A 105 5.12 -4.94 -15.11
N ASP A 106 6.22 -5.24 -15.78
CA ASP A 106 6.54 -4.75 -17.12
C ASP A 106 7.03 -5.88 -18.04
N THR A 107 7.36 -5.56 -19.28
CA THR A 107 7.82 -6.52 -20.28
C THR A 107 9.05 -7.31 -19.85
N HIS A 108 9.98 -6.71 -19.10
CA HIS A 108 11.14 -7.43 -18.55
C HIS A 108 10.70 -8.45 -17.48
N THR A 109 9.78 -8.03 -16.60
CA THR A 109 9.19 -8.91 -15.59
C THR A 109 8.50 -10.10 -16.24
N MET A 110 7.69 -9.86 -17.28
CA MET A 110 6.99 -10.91 -18.03
C MET A 110 7.93 -11.83 -18.80
N ALA A 111 8.99 -11.29 -19.43
CA ALA A 111 9.97 -12.10 -20.14
C ALA A 111 10.67 -13.11 -19.21
N ARG A 112 10.91 -12.71 -17.96
CA ARG A 112 11.53 -13.56 -16.95
C ARG A 112 10.60 -14.66 -16.42
N LEU A 113 9.29 -14.50 -16.57
CA LEU A 113 8.26 -15.47 -16.21
C LEU A 113 7.88 -16.39 -17.39
N ALA A 114 8.39 -16.13 -18.60
CA ALA A 114 8.09 -16.95 -19.77
C ALA A 114 8.75 -18.34 -19.67
N PRO A 115 8.10 -19.41 -20.18
CA PRO A 115 8.68 -20.74 -20.18
C PRO A 115 9.97 -20.75 -21.01
N GLY A 116 11.09 -21.14 -20.38
CA GLY A 116 12.41 -21.17 -21.03
C GLY A 116 13.34 -20.00 -20.70
N GLY A 117 13.08 -19.28 -19.60
CA GLY A 117 13.93 -18.26 -18.94
C GLY A 117 15.25 -17.91 -19.65
N ALA A 118 15.39 -16.62 -20.01
CA ALA A 118 16.54 -16.03 -20.70
C ALA A 118 17.92 -16.61 -20.32
#